data_AF-A0A535DWP3-F1
#
_entry.id   AF-A0A535DWP3-F1
#
_cell.length_a   1.000
_cell.length_b   1.000
_cell.length_c   1.000
_cell.angle_alpha   90.00
_cell.angle_beta   90.00
_cell.angle_gamma   90.00
#
_symmetry.space_group_name_H-M   'P 1'
#
loop_
_entity.id
_entity.type
_entity.pdbx_description
1 polymer ?
#
loop_
_entity_poly.entity_id
_entity_poly.type
_entity_poly.pdbx_seq_one_letter_code
_entity_poly.pdbx_strand_id
1 'polypeptide(L)'
;MRPLHSLIARGHSVPDVIEFRGLIEPALAALAATRITDAQLTELGEILAAQERRVAAGEQYVEEDTRFHEVIGDSAKNELLTTMLAVVWDVLRASREQWLQTNQRAHASLDAHRRILDALSRRDAEAARTASAEHIRAVGEGILKLFGGK
;
A
#
# COMPACT_ATOMS: atom_id res chain seq x y z
N MET A 1 1.36 12.70 26.95
CA MET A 1 2.02 12.65 25.62
C MET A 1 1.38 11.55 24.80
N ARG A 2 0.92 11.82 23.57
CA ARG A 2 0.33 10.78 22.70
C ARG A 2 1.48 9.92 22.14
N PRO A 3 1.61 8.63 22.49
CA PRO A 3 2.78 7.81 22.12
C PRO A 3 3.04 7.73 20.60
N LEU A 4 1.99 7.85 19.79
CA LEU A 4 2.05 7.89 18.32
C LEU A 4 2.94 9.00 17.75
N HIS A 5 2.92 10.20 18.33
CA HIS A 5 3.75 11.32 17.86
C HIS A 5 5.26 11.02 18.02
N SER A 6 5.64 10.20 19.00
CA SER A 6 7.04 9.85 19.27
C SER A 6 7.61 8.76 18.36
N LEU A 7 6.74 8.01 17.67
CA LEU A 7 7.13 7.08 16.59
C LEU A 7 7.53 7.88 15.34
N ILE A 8 6.72 8.87 14.96
CA ILE A 8 6.98 9.75 13.81
C ILE A 8 8.28 10.55 13.99
N ALA A 9 8.61 10.94 15.23
CA ALA A 9 9.80 11.71 15.56
C ALA A 9 11.12 10.90 15.57
N ARG A 10 11.05 9.57 15.65
CA ARG A 10 12.22 8.68 15.55
C ARG A 10 12.22 8.12 14.14
N GLY A 11 13.01 8.70 13.23
CA GLY A 11 13.08 8.25 11.85
C GLY A 11 13.19 6.72 11.75
N HIS A 12 12.10 6.06 11.36
CA HIS A 12 12.08 4.63 11.11
C HIS A 12 12.80 4.38 9.79
N SER A 13 13.63 3.33 9.74
CA SER A 13 14.32 3.00 8.50
C SER A 13 13.29 2.49 7.48
N VAL A 14 13.52 2.78 6.20
CA VAL A 14 12.67 2.27 5.11
C VAL A 14 12.51 0.74 5.18
N PRO A 15 13.56 -0.06 5.50
CA PRO A 15 13.40 -1.49 5.76
C PRO A 15 12.37 -1.84 6.83
N ASP A 16 12.36 -1.15 7.98
CA ASP A 16 11.40 -1.43 9.08
C ASP A 16 9.96 -1.18 8.62
N VAL A 17 9.75 -0.13 7.82
CA VAL A 17 8.43 0.19 7.27
C VAL A 17 7.97 -0.91 6.30
N ILE A 18 8.85 -1.36 5.42
CA ILE A 18 8.52 -2.43 4.47
C ILE A 18 8.26 -3.76 5.18
N GLU A 19 9.06 -4.09 6.21
CA GLU A 19 8.84 -5.29 7.03
C GLU A 19 7.46 -5.22 7.71
N PHE A 20 7.12 -4.10 8.34
CA PHE A 20 5.81 -3.92 8.96
C PHE A 20 4.66 -4.06 7.94
N ARG A 21 4.77 -3.38 6.79
CA ARG A 21 3.77 -3.49 5.70
C ARG A 21 3.61 -4.93 5.24
N GLY A 22 4.71 -5.68 5.13
CA GLY A 22 4.71 -7.09 4.72
C GLY A 22 4.00 -8.02 5.71
N LEU A 23 3.97 -7.66 6.99
CA LEU A 23 3.26 -8.41 8.03
C LEU A 23 1.77 -8.05 8.08
N ILE A 24 1.43 -6.78 7.92
CA ILE A 24 0.08 -6.26 8.22
C ILE A 24 -0.82 -6.20 6.98
N GLU A 25 -0.32 -5.69 5.85
CA GLU A 25 -1.18 -5.47 4.68
C GLU A 25 -1.78 -6.74 4.07
N PRO A 26 -1.08 -7.88 4.01
CA PRO A 26 -1.70 -9.12 3.53
C PRO A 26 -2.86 -9.59 4.40
N ALA A 27 -2.75 -9.40 5.72
CA ALA A 27 -3.83 -9.73 6.64
C ALA A 27 -5.02 -8.76 6.49
N LEU A 28 -4.74 -7.47 6.27
CA LEU A 28 -5.77 -6.47 5.96
C LEU A 28 -6.49 -6.76 4.65
N ALA A 29 -5.76 -7.12 3.58
CA ALA A 29 -6.35 -7.46 2.29
C ALA A 29 -7.27 -8.68 2.40
N ALA A 30 -6.88 -9.71 3.14
CA ALA A 30 -7.72 -10.88 3.41
C ALA A 30 -9.01 -10.51 4.16
N LEU A 31 -8.89 -9.69 5.22
CA LEU A 31 -10.05 -9.21 5.98
C LEU A 31 -10.97 -8.34 5.11
N ALA A 32 -10.39 -7.44 4.32
CA ALA A 32 -11.09 -6.57 3.39
C ALA A 32 -11.89 -7.38 2.38
N ALA A 33 -11.33 -8.43 1.78
CA ALA A 33 -12.05 -9.28 0.81
C ALA A 33 -13.38 -9.81 1.37
N THR A 34 -13.42 -10.14 2.67
CA THR A 34 -14.63 -10.65 3.33
C THR A 34 -15.63 -9.58 3.77
N ARG A 35 -15.24 -8.30 3.77
CA ARG A 35 -15.98 -7.20 4.41
C ARG A 35 -16.24 -6.00 3.50
N ILE A 36 -15.56 -5.95 2.36
CA ILE A 36 -15.59 -4.80 1.44
C ILE A 36 -16.99 -4.61 0.85
N THR A 37 -17.42 -3.34 0.74
CA THR A 37 -18.68 -2.98 0.11
C THR A 37 -18.49 -2.69 -1.39
N ASP A 38 -19.57 -2.75 -2.15
CA ASP A 38 -19.53 -2.45 -3.59
C ASP A 38 -19.14 -0.98 -3.85
N ALA A 39 -19.48 -0.07 -2.93
CA ALA A 39 -19.04 1.32 -2.97
C ALA A 39 -17.52 1.44 -2.80
N GLN A 40 -16.92 0.67 -1.88
CA GLN A 40 -15.46 0.65 -1.69
C GLN A 40 -14.74 -0.01 -2.87
N LEU A 41 -15.32 -1.04 -3.49
CA LEU A 41 -14.79 -1.62 -4.74
C LEU A 41 -14.80 -0.59 -5.88
N THR A 42 -15.86 0.20 -5.98
CA THR A 42 -15.98 1.29 -6.96
C THR A 42 -14.90 2.36 -6.70
N GLU A 43 -14.75 2.80 -5.44
CA GLU A 43 -13.71 3.76 -5.03
C GLU A 43 -12.29 3.25 -5.39
N LEU A 44 -11.97 1.98 -5.09
CA LEU A 44 -10.68 1.39 -5.45
C LEU A 44 -10.45 1.39 -6.96
N GLY A 45 -11.47 1.10 -7.76
CA GLY A 45 -11.40 1.17 -9.22
C GLY A 45 -11.12 2.57 -9.73
N GLU A 46 -11.76 3.59 -9.16
CA GLU A 46 -11.54 5.00 -9.50
C GLU A 46 -10.14 5.48 -9.14
N ILE A 47 -9.65 5.12 -7.96
CA ILE A 47 -8.28 5.41 -7.51
C ILE A 47 -7.26 4.77 -8.45
N LEU A 48 -7.45 3.49 -8.79
CA LEU A 48 -6.55 2.78 -9.69
C LEU A 48 -6.53 3.41 -11.09
N ALA A 49 -7.70 3.77 -11.63
CA ALA A 49 -7.79 4.47 -12.91
C ALA A 49 -7.10 5.86 -12.87
N ALA A 50 -7.18 6.57 -11.74
CA ALA A 50 -6.44 7.82 -11.55
C ALA A 50 -4.92 7.58 -11.52
N GLN A 51 -4.48 6.56 -10.78
CA GLN A 51 -3.08 6.15 -10.72
C GLN A 51 -2.54 5.85 -12.13
N GLU A 52 -3.28 5.07 -12.92
CA GLU A 52 -2.91 4.72 -14.30
C GLU A 52 -2.71 5.95 -15.18
N ARG A 53 -3.62 6.95 -15.11
CA ARG A 53 -3.50 8.19 -15.87
C ARG A 53 -2.25 8.98 -15.50
N ARG A 54 -1.94 9.08 -14.21
CA ARG A 54 -0.77 9.82 -13.72
C ARG A 54 0.54 9.14 -14.12
N VAL A 55 0.61 7.82 -13.98
CA VAL A 55 1.75 7.02 -14.44
C VAL A 55 1.96 7.19 -15.95
N ALA A 56 0.90 7.16 -16.75
CA ALA A 56 0.98 7.37 -18.20
C ALA A 56 1.45 8.79 -18.57
N ALA A 57 1.11 9.79 -17.76
CA ALA A 57 1.56 11.17 -17.92
C ALA A 57 2.97 11.45 -17.36
N GLY A 58 3.62 10.47 -16.71
CA GLY A 58 4.90 10.67 -16.02
C GLY A 58 4.78 11.56 -14.78
N GLU A 59 3.56 11.70 -14.24
CA GLU A 59 3.30 12.45 -13.02
C GLU A 59 3.58 11.58 -11.79
N GLN A 60 3.75 12.25 -10.64
CA GLN A 60 3.76 11.57 -9.35
C GLN A 60 2.45 10.81 -9.14
N TYR A 61 2.45 9.72 -8.39
CA TYR A 61 1.22 8.95 -8.11
C TYR A 61 1.11 8.47 -6.65
N VAL A 62 1.94 9.04 -5.76
CA VAL A 62 2.07 8.62 -4.35
C VAL A 62 0.74 8.76 -3.59
N GLU A 63 -0.06 9.76 -3.93
CA GLU A 63 -1.36 9.99 -3.28
C GLU A 63 -2.36 8.88 -3.63
N GLU A 64 -2.42 8.47 -4.90
CA GLU A 64 -3.28 7.37 -5.34
C GLU A 64 -2.84 6.04 -4.76
N ASP A 65 -1.53 5.77 -4.72
CA ASP A 65 -0.94 4.58 -4.08
C ASP A 65 -1.34 4.51 -2.60
N THR A 66 -1.10 5.59 -1.84
CA THR A 66 -1.47 5.69 -0.42
C THR A 66 -2.96 5.46 -0.23
N ARG A 67 -3.80 6.14 -1.02
CA ARG A 67 -5.26 6.07 -0.90
C ARG A 67 -5.78 4.66 -1.20
N PHE A 68 -5.19 3.96 -2.16
CA PHE A 68 -5.55 2.57 -2.48
C PHE A 68 -5.38 1.67 -1.25
N HIS A 69 -4.24 1.77 -0.57
CA HIS A 69 -3.98 0.98 0.64
C HIS A 69 -4.83 1.41 1.84
N GLU A 70 -5.10 2.71 2.01
CA GLU A 70 -6.02 3.22 3.04
C GLU A 70 -7.41 2.61 2.90
N VAL A 71 -7.98 2.61 1.68
CA VAL A 71 -9.32 2.06 1.42
C VAL A 71 -9.37 0.56 1.71
N ILE A 72 -8.30 -0.20 1.42
CA ILE A 72 -8.21 -1.62 1.81
C ILE A 72 -8.20 -1.76 3.34
N GLY A 73 -7.40 -0.95 4.04
CA GLY A 73 -7.38 -0.90 5.50
C GLY A 73 -8.75 -0.62 6.10
N ASP A 74 -9.45 0.41 5.61
CA ASP A 74 -10.81 0.77 6.02
C ASP A 74 -11.85 -0.31 5.69
N SER A 75 -11.63 -1.06 4.61
CA SER A 75 -12.47 -2.19 4.21
C SER A 75 -12.31 -3.38 5.15
N ALA A 76 -11.20 -3.51 5.88
CA ALA A 76 -11.02 -4.55 6.88
C ALA A 76 -11.93 -4.36 8.11
N LYS A 77 -12.56 -3.19 8.31
CA LYS A 77 -13.47 -2.89 9.45
C LYS A 77 -12.86 -3.25 10.80
N ASN A 78 -11.58 -2.90 10.98
CA ASN A 78 -10.87 -3.04 12.25
C ASN A 78 -10.12 -1.73 12.53
N GLU A 79 -10.72 -0.88 13.37
CA GLU A 79 -10.24 0.48 13.64
C GLU A 79 -8.80 0.51 14.16
N LEU A 80 -8.38 -0.48 14.96
CA LEU A 80 -7.02 -0.55 15.47
C LEU A 80 -6.02 -0.81 14.34
N LEU A 81 -6.31 -1.77 13.46
CA LEU A 81 -5.43 -2.08 12.33
C LEU A 81 -5.37 -0.92 11.33
N THR A 82 -6.50 -0.28 11.04
CA THR A 82 -6.57 0.93 10.21
C THR A 82 -5.72 2.05 10.81
N THR A 83 -5.84 2.30 12.12
CA THR A 83 -5.06 3.33 12.81
C THR A 83 -3.57 3.06 12.72
N MET A 84 -3.14 1.80 12.87
CA MET A 84 -1.72 1.44 12.74
C MET A 84 -1.22 1.65 11.30
N LEU A 85 -2.03 1.31 10.29
CA LEU A 85 -1.66 1.56 8.89
C LEU A 85 -1.53 3.05 8.59
N ALA A 86 -2.42 3.90 9.10
CA ALA A 86 -2.35 5.35 8.93
C ALA A 86 -1.04 5.94 9.49
N VAL A 87 -0.56 5.45 10.63
CA VAL A 87 0.73 5.86 11.21
C VAL A 87 1.90 5.53 10.28
N VAL A 88 1.87 4.37 9.63
CA VAL A 88 2.90 3.97 8.67
C VAL A 88 2.91 4.89 7.46
N TRP A 89 1.74 5.24 6.93
CA TRP A 89 1.62 6.18 5.82
C TRP A 89 2.08 7.59 6.20
N ASP A 90 1.84 8.03 7.44
CA ASP A 90 2.41 9.29 7.94
C ASP A 90 3.94 9.28 7.96
N VAL A 91 4.56 8.17 8.41
CA VAL A 91 6.01 8.00 8.38
C VAL A 91 6.54 7.99 6.94
N LEU A 92 5.87 7.29 6.02
CA LEU A 92 6.23 7.25 4.60
C LEU A 92 6.12 8.61 3.92
N ARG A 93 5.07 9.39 4.22
CA ARG A 93 4.92 10.77 3.71
C ARG A 93 6.00 11.70 4.26
N ALA A 94 6.35 11.53 5.53
CA ALA A 94 7.31 12.38 6.22
C ALA A 94 8.77 12.12 5.82
N SER A 95 9.11 10.92 5.36
CA SER A 95 10.51 10.57 5.04
C SER A 95 11.10 11.41 3.90
N ARG A 96 10.31 12.18 3.14
CA ARG A 96 10.71 13.03 1.96
C ARG A 96 11.44 12.27 0.84
N GLU A 97 11.87 11.07 1.12
CA GLU A 97 12.45 10.11 0.21
C GLU A 97 11.29 9.38 -0.47
N GLN A 98 10.70 10.03 -1.46
CA GLN A 98 9.86 9.37 -2.46
C GLN A 98 10.75 8.38 -3.23
N TRP A 99 11.01 7.17 -2.71
CA TRP A 99 12.08 6.22 -3.16
C TRP A 99 11.93 5.63 -4.58
N LEU A 100 11.90 6.57 -5.52
CA LEU A 100 12.18 6.58 -6.94
C LEU A 100 11.13 5.86 -7.76
N GLN A 101 10.09 6.65 -8.03
CA GLN A 101 9.13 6.60 -9.14
C GLN A 101 9.84 6.37 -10.48
N THR A 102 10.43 5.21 -10.66
CA THR A 102 10.82 4.76 -11.98
C THR A 102 9.57 4.25 -12.67
N ASN A 103 9.40 4.57 -13.96
CA ASN A 103 8.26 4.09 -14.74
C ASN A 103 8.09 2.56 -14.61
N GLN A 104 9.20 1.81 -14.53
CA GLN A 104 9.16 0.36 -14.33
C GLN A 104 8.47 -0.06 -13.02
N ARG A 105 8.76 0.61 -11.90
CA ARG A 105 8.12 0.31 -10.62
C ARG A 105 6.65 0.72 -10.62
N ALA A 106 6.33 1.85 -11.25
CA ALA A 106 4.97 2.32 -11.38
C ALA A 106 4.08 1.28 -12.09
N HIS A 107 4.55 0.74 -13.21
CA HIS A 107 3.82 -0.32 -13.91
C HIS A 107 3.69 -1.61 -13.09
N ALA A 108 4.75 -2.03 -12.39
CA ALA A 108 4.69 -3.22 -11.53
C ALA A 108 3.70 -3.05 -10.36
N SER A 109 3.64 -1.86 -9.75
CA SER A 109 2.63 -1.55 -8.72
C SER A 109 1.22 -1.58 -9.30
N LEU A 110 0.98 -0.99 -10.47
CA LEU A 110 -0.33 -1.03 -11.13
C LEU A 110 -0.81 -2.46 -11.38
N ASP A 111 0.06 -3.33 -11.90
CA ASP A 111 -0.28 -4.74 -12.13
C ASP A 111 -0.58 -5.49 -10.83
N ALA A 112 0.13 -5.15 -9.75
CA ALA A 112 -0.16 -5.70 -8.44
C ALA A 112 -1.50 -5.19 -7.88
N HIS A 113 -1.80 -3.89 -8.01
CA HIS A 113 -3.06 -3.28 -7.56
C HIS A 113 -4.26 -3.86 -8.31
N ARG A 114 -4.13 -4.11 -9.62
CA ARG A 114 -5.16 -4.81 -10.41
C ARG A 114 -5.46 -6.20 -9.86
N ARG A 115 -4.43 -6.99 -9.53
CA ARG A 115 -4.60 -8.33 -8.94
C ARG A 115 -5.25 -8.30 -7.56
N ILE A 116 -4.90 -7.31 -6.74
CA ILE A 116 -5.52 -7.10 -5.44
C ILE A 116 -7.00 -6.73 -5.60
N LEU A 117 -7.31 -5.75 -6.45
CA LEU A 117 -8.70 -5.32 -6.71
C LEU A 117 -9.54 -6.46 -7.27
N ASP A 118 -8.99 -7.24 -8.20
CA ASP A 118 -9.62 -8.42 -8.77
C ASP A 118 -9.95 -9.47 -7.69
N ALA A 119 -9.00 -9.79 -6.80
CA ALA A 119 -9.24 -10.68 -5.67
C ALA A 119 -10.29 -10.16 -4.69
N LEU A 120 -10.27 -8.86 -4.38
CA LEU A 120 -11.28 -8.21 -3.54
C LEU A 120 -12.67 -8.26 -4.19
N SER A 121 -12.77 -8.06 -5.50
CA SER A 121 -14.05 -8.12 -6.24
C SER A 121 -14.68 -9.50 -6.21
N ARG A 122 -13.85 -10.56 -6.23
CA ARG A 122 -14.29 -11.95 -6.06
C ARG A 122 -14.54 -12.33 -4.60
N ARG A 123 -14.26 -11.42 -3.65
CA ARG A 123 -14.32 -11.67 -2.20
C ARG A 123 -13.45 -12.87 -1.78
N ASP A 124 -12.34 -13.07 -2.49
CA ASP A 124 -11.40 -14.16 -2.25
C ASP A 124 -10.30 -13.70 -1.30
N ALA A 125 -10.45 -14.07 -0.03
CA ALA A 125 -9.54 -13.66 1.04
C ALA A 125 -8.11 -14.16 0.86
N GLU A 126 -7.93 -15.38 0.35
CA GLU A 126 -6.59 -15.95 0.18
C GLU A 126 -5.91 -15.33 -1.05
N ALA A 127 -6.63 -15.18 -2.16
CA ALA A 127 -6.08 -14.48 -3.33
C ALA A 127 -5.70 -13.04 -2.99
N ALA A 128 -6.50 -12.32 -2.17
CA ALA A 128 -6.19 -10.96 -1.75
C ALA A 128 -4.94 -10.91 -0.86
N ARG A 129 -4.81 -11.86 0.07
CA ARG A 129 -3.60 -12.03 0.90
C ARG A 129 -2.37 -12.23 0.04
N THR A 130 -2.41 -13.22 -0.88
CA THR A 130 -1.28 -13.57 -1.73
C THR A 130 -0.88 -12.39 -2.61
N ALA A 131 -1.83 -11.74 -3.28
CA ALA A 131 -1.55 -10.61 -4.16
C ALA A 131 -0.92 -9.42 -3.39
N SER A 132 -1.41 -9.12 -2.18
CA SER A 132 -0.84 -8.08 -1.32
C SER A 132 0.57 -8.45 -0.83
N ALA A 133 0.79 -9.69 -0.39
CA ALA A 133 2.11 -10.15 0.04
C ALA A 133 3.16 -10.06 -1.08
N GLU A 134 2.79 -10.50 -2.29
CA GLU A 134 3.67 -10.40 -3.46
C GLU A 134 3.97 -8.95 -3.83
N HIS A 135 2.98 -8.07 -3.75
CA HIS A 135 3.15 -6.64 -3.99
C HIS A 135 4.20 -6.04 -3.05
N ILE A 136 4.02 -6.20 -1.73
CA ILE A 136 4.93 -5.59 -0.74
C ILE A 136 6.33 -6.20 -0.82
N ARG A 137 6.45 -7.52 -1.07
CA ARG A 137 7.75 -8.16 -1.30
C ARG A 137 8.48 -7.55 -2.50
N ALA A 138 7.77 -7.36 -3.63
CA ALA A 138 8.36 -6.76 -4.83
C ALA A 138 8.81 -5.30 -4.58
N VAL A 139 8.04 -4.53 -3.82
CA VAL A 139 8.42 -3.17 -3.39
C VAL A 139 9.69 -3.21 -2.54
N GLY A 140 9.77 -4.12 -1.56
CA GLY A 140 10.93 -4.28 -0.69
C GLY A 140 12.20 -4.69 -1.43
N GLU A 141 12.12 -5.65 -2.34
CA GLU A 141 13.24 -6.04 -3.21
C GLU A 141 13.71 -4.89 -4.10
N GLY A 142 12.76 -4.09 -4.61
CA GLY A 142 13.05 -2.88 -5.35
C GLY A 142 13.86 -1.89 -4.51
N ILE A 143 13.45 -1.66 -3.27
CA ILE A 143 14.11 -0.74 -2.34
C ILE A 143 15.52 -1.23 -1.96
N LEU A 144 15.67 -2.51 -1.62
CA LEU A 144 16.98 -3.10 -1.28
C LEU A 144 18.00 -2.93 -2.40
N LYS A 145 17.59 -3.04 -3.67
CA LYS A 145 18.48 -2.81 -4.82
C LYS A 145 18.99 -1.35 -4.91
N LEU A 146 18.27 -0.37 -4.36
CA LEU A 146 18.74 1.03 -4.31
C LEU A 146 19.80 1.23 -3.25
N PHE A 147 19.67 0.55 -2.11
CA PHE A 147 20.60 0.67 -0.99
C PHE A 147 21.79 -0.29 -1.06
N GLY A 148 21.66 -1.39 -1.81
CA GLY A 148 22.67 -2.43 -1.99
C GLY A 148 23.65 -2.19 -3.14
N GLY A 149 23.48 -1.11 -3.90
CA GLY A 149 24.44 -0.69 -4.92
C GLY A 149 25.66 0.00 -4.31
N LYS A 150 26.62 -0.80 -3.82
CA LYS A 150 28.04 -0.42 -3.69
C LYS A 150 28.87 -1.34 -4.57
#